data_AF-A0A6B3ESG4-F1
#
_entry.id   AF-A0A6B3ESG4-F1
#
_cell.length_a   1.000
_cell.length_b   1.000
_cell.length_c   1.000
_cell.angle_alpha   90.00
_cell.angle_beta   90.00
_cell.angle_gamma   90.00
#
_symmetry.space_group_name_H-M   'P 1'
#
loop_
_entity.id
_entity.type
_entity.pdbx_description
1 polymer ?
#
loop_
_entity_poly.entity_id
_entity_poly.type
_entity_poly.pdbx_seq_one_letter_code
_entity_poly.pdbx_strand_id
1 'polypeptide(L)'
;MWPYLLVAPTVLGAALLLGYPLVRNLVISFQHFGMGELIRGGAIGAGFGNYQEVLKDPEFWRVVRRTLLWTLVNVVLILGLG
;
A
#
# COMPACT_ATOMS: atom_id res chain seq x y z
N MET A 1 4.86 -33.30 -7.69
CA MET A 1 5.90 -32.57 -6.93
C MET A 1 6.90 -31.85 -7.84
N TRP A 2 7.40 -32.48 -8.91
CA TRP A 2 8.27 -31.85 -9.92
C TRP A 2 7.76 -30.50 -10.52
N PRO A 3 6.46 -30.31 -10.82
CA PRO A 3 5.98 -29.05 -11.38
C PRO A 3 6.14 -27.84 -10.45
N TYR A 4 6.05 -28.05 -9.13
CA TYR A 4 6.21 -26.97 -8.16
C TYR A 4 7.66 -26.50 -8.04
N LEU A 5 8.64 -27.39 -8.23
CA LEU A 5 10.06 -27.02 -8.25
C LEU A 5 10.42 -26.15 -9.46
N LEU A 6 9.74 -26.34 -10.60
CA LEU A 6 9.95 -25.51 -11.79
C LEU A 6 9.41 -24.09 -11.63
N VAL A 7 8.32 -23.94 -10.89
CA VAL A 7 7.67 -22.63 -10.61
C VAL A 7 8.26 -21.95 -9.37
N ALA A 8 8.85 -22.73 -8.46
CA ALA A 8 9.46 -22.25 -7.22
C ALA A 8 10.42 -21.06 -7.39
N PRO A 9 11.41 -21.05 -8.31
CA PRO A 9 12.32 -19.92 -8.44
C PRO A 9 11.61 -18.63 -8.85
N THR A 10 10.59 -18.72 -9.71
CA THR A 10 9.79 -17.56 -10.14
C THR A 10 8.95 -17.02 -8.99
N VAL A 11 8.27 -17.90 -8.24
CA VAL A 11 7.44 -17.49 -7.09
C VAL A 11 8.30 -16.93 -5.97
N LEU A 12 9.46 -17.55 -5.67
CA LEU A 12 10.40 -17.02 -4.69
C LEU A 12 10.95 -15.66 -5.11
N GLY A 13 11.34 -15.51 -6.37
CA GLY A 13 11.80 -14.23 -6.91
C GLY A 13 10.73 -13.14 -6.78
N ALA A 14 9.50 -13.42 -7.20
CA ALA A 14 8.38 -12.49 -7.07
C ALA A 14 8.07 -12.16 -5.60
N ALA A 15 8.05 -13.16 -4.73
CA ALA A 15 7.79 -12.97 -3.30
C ALA A 15 8.87 -12.11 -2.64
N LEU A 16 10.13 -12.26 -2.99
CA LEU A 16 11.22 -11.44 -2.46
C LEU A 16 11.16 -10.01 -3.00
N LEU A 17 11.00 -9.86 -4.31
CA LEU A 17 10.99 -8.56 -4.98
C LEU A 17 9.77 -7.72 -4.61
N LEU A 18 8.61 -8.34 -4.40
CA LEU A 18 7.39 -7.64 -3.98
C LEU A 18 7.28 -7.57 -2.46
N GLY A 19 7.65 -8.64 -1.76
CA GLY A 19 7.55 -8.72 -0.31
C GLY A 19 8.48 -7.75 0.40
N TYR A 20 9.72 -7.61 -0.07
CA TYR A 20 10.67 -6.66 0.53
C TYR A 20 10.15 -5.21 0.57
N PRO A 21 9.75 -4.58 -0.57
CA PRO A 21 9.23 -3.21 -0.55
C PRO A 21 7.91 -3.10 0.21
N LEU A 22 7.05 -4.13 0.20
CA LEU A 22 5.82 -4.15 1.00
C LEU A 22 6.12 -4.11 2.50
N VAL A 23 7.01 -4.99 2.99
CA VAL A 23 7.42 -5.01 4.40
C VAL A 23 8.08 -3.68 4.77
N ARG A 24 8.96 -3.16 3.91
CA ARG A 24 9.59 -1.86 4.13
C ARG A 24 8.58 -0.72 4.21
N ASN A 25 7.57 -0.71 3.33
CA ASN A 25 6.51 0.28 3.34
C ASN A 25 5.68 0.20 4.64
N LEU A 26 5.35 -1.02 5.08
CA LEU A 26 4.66 -1.24 6.35
C LEU A 26 5.46 -0.69 7.52
N VAL A 27 6.76 -1.00 7.63
CA VAL A 27 7.63 -0.45 8.69
C VAL A 27 7.65 1.08 8.63
N ILE A 28 7.80 1.67 7.45
CA ILE A 28 7.79 3.12 7.25
C ILE A 28 6.46 3.74 7.66
N SER A 29 5.32 3.05 7.44
CA SER A 29 4.00 3.56 7.82
C SER A 29 3.84 3.81 9.33
N PHE A 30 4.63 3.13 10.16
CA PHE A 30 4.69 3.33 11.62
C PHE A 30 5.78 4.31 12.06
N GLN A 31 6.53 4.88 11.12
CA GLN A 31 7.60 5.85 11.36
C GLN A 31 7.18 7.22 10.85
N HIS A 32 7.56 8.29 11.54
CA HIS A 32 7.36 9.64 11.01
C HIS A 32 8.40 9.88 9.92
N PHE A 33 8.00 9.71 8.66
CA PHE A 33 8.89 9.74 7.50
C PHE A 33 8.56 10.97 6.64
N GLY A 34 9.10 12.13 7.03
CA GLY A 34 8.99 13.37 6.26
C GLY A 34 10.09 13.53 5.22
N MET A 35 9.99 14.59 4.41
CA MET A 35 11.02 14.95 3.41
C MET A 35 12.40 15.23 4.04
N GLY A 36 12.43 15.70 5.30
CA GLY A 36 13.66 15.94 6.05
C GLY A 36 14.35 14.64 6.48
N GLU A 37 13.59 13.65 6.94
CA GLU A 37 14.12 12.33 7.31
C GLU A 37 14.58 11.52 6.10
N LEU A 38 14.01 11.79 4.90
CA LEU A 38 14.47 11.21 3.64
C LEU A 38 15.95 11.53 3.35
N ILE A 39 16.41 12.71 3.77
CA ILE A 39 17.76 13.23 3.51
C ILE A 39 18.68 13.02 4.71
N ARG A 40 18.18 13.23 5.94
CA ARG A 40 19.00 13.22 7.16
C ARG A 40 19.07 11.86 7.86
N GLY A 41 18.16 10.94 7.55
CA GLY A 41 17.99 9.69 8.29
C GLY A 41 17.43 9.93 9.70
N GLY A 42 16.99 8.85 10.36
CA GLY A 42 16.51 8.90 11.75
C GLY A 42 15.00 9.14 11.91
N ALA A 43 14.17 8.46 11.12
CA ALA A 43 12.71 8.50 11.30
C ALA A 43 12.32 8.04 12.71
N ILE A 44 11.70 8.95 13.47
CA ILE A 44 11.23 8.69 14.83
C ILE A 44 10.04 7.73 14.74
N GLY A 45 9.97 6.74 15.63
CA GLY A 45 8.81 5.86 15.71
C GLY A 45 7.54 6.66 16.01
N ALA A 46 6.61 6.75 15.05
CA ALA A 46 5.34 7.45 15.20
C ALA A 46 4.24 6.54 15.77
N GLY A 47 4.49 5.22 15.81
CA GLY A 47 3.46 4.24 16.15
C GLY A 47 2.27 4.38 15.21
N PHE A 48 1.07 4.55 15.76
CA PHE A 48 -0.16 4.76 14.99
C PHE A 48 -0.46 6.23 14.66
N GLY A 49 0.43 7.17 15.01
CA GLY A 49 0.20 8.61 14.82
C GLY A 49 -0.15 9.00 13.39
N ASN A 50 0.62 8.48 12.41
CA ASN A 50 0.38 8.73 10.98
C ASN A 50 -1.04 8.30 10.53
N TYR A 51 -1.51 7.15 11.03
CA TYR A 51 -2.85 6.65 10.71
C TYR A 51 -3.93 7.53 11.33
N GLN A 52 -3.76 7.96 12.58
CA GLN A 52 -4.71 8.84 13.24
C GLN A 52 -4.82 10.21 12.55
N GLU A 53 -3.70 10.74 12.05
CA GLU A 53 -3.66 12.00 11.30
C GLU A 53 -4.44 11.88 9.98
N VAL A 54 -4.11 10.88 9.15
CA VAL A 54 -4.78 10.64 7.86
C VAL A 54 -6.26 10.33 8.03
N LEU A 55 -6.64 9.53 9.04
CA LEU A 55 -8.04 9.17 9.25
C LEU A 55 -8.89 10.34 9.77
N LYS A 56 -8.27 11.35 10.38
CA LYS A 56 -8.96 12.59 10.81
C LYS A 56 -9.02 13.64 9.70
N ASP A 57 -8.27 13.46 8.62
CA ASP A 57 -8.23 14.41 7.51
C ASP A 57 -9.53 14.33 6.65
N PRO A 58 -10.34 15.41 6.59
CA PRO A 58 -11.54 15.44 5.75
C PRO A 58 -11.22 15.42 4.24
N GLU A 59 -10.03 15.85 3.81
CA GLU A 59 -9.62 15.79 2.42
C GLU A 59 -9.36 14.34 1.98
N PHE A 60 -8.66 13.56 2.80
CA PHE A 60 -8.52 12.11 2.61
C PHE A 60 -9.88 11.44 2.33
N TRP A 61 -10.89 11.68 3.17
CA TRP A 61 -12.23 11.10 2.98
C TRP A 61 -12.98 11.66 1.76
N ARG A 62 -12.67 12.88 1.32
CA ARG A 62 -13.23 13.43 0.08
C ARG A 62 -12.68 12.67 -1.14
N VAL A 63 -11.37 12.41 -1.16
CA VAL A 63 -10.72 11.67 -2.25
C VAL A 63 -11.16 10.21 -2.23
N VAL A 64 -11.13 9.55 -1.07
CA VAL A 64 -11.56 8.15 -0.91
C VAL A 64 -12.97 7.94 -1.45
N ARG A 65 -13.92 8.80 -1.08
CA ARG A 65 -15.30 8.70 -1.58
C ARG A 65 -15.38 8.87 -3.10
N ARG A 66 -14.66 9.83 -3.68
CA ARG A 66 -14.64 10.04 -5.14
C ARG A 66 -14.09 8.82 -5.87
N THR A 67 -12.97 8.27 -5.39
CA THR A 67 -12.36 7.07 -5.96
C THR A 67 -13.28 5.86 -5.86
N LEU A 68 -13.90 5.64 -4.69
CA LEU A 68 -14.83 4.53 -4.51
C LEU A 68 -16.07 4.66 -5.39
N LEU A 69 -16.65 5.87 -5.50
CA LEU A 69 -17.78 6.11 -6.40
C LEU A 69 -17.40 5.84 -7.85
N TRP A 70 -16.23 6.33 -8.29
CA TRP A 70 -15.72 6.07 -9.63
C TRP A 70 -15.54 4.58 -9.89
N THR A 71 -14.85 3.86 -9.00
CA THR A 71 -14.65 2.42 -9.11
C THR A 71 -15.97 1.66 -9.13
N LEU A 72 -16.91 2.00 -8.24
CA LEU A 72 -18.21 1.34 -8.16
C LEU A 72 -19.01 1.53 -9.45
N VAL A 73 -19.08 2.76 -9.97
CA VAL A 73 -19.76 3.06 -11.24
C VAL A 73 -19.14 2.23 -12.37
N ASN A 74 -17.81 2.21 -12.47
CA ASN A 74 -17.13 1.43 -13.50
C ASN A 74 -17.41 -0.07 -13.38
N VAL A 75 -17.29 -0.64 -12.17
CA VAL A 75 -17.56 -2.07 -11.94
C VAL A 75 -19.00 -2.43 -12.28
N VAL A 76 -19.98 -1.61 -11.86
CA VAL A 76 -21.39 -1.84 -12.18
C VAL A 76 -21.64 -1.76 -13.69
N LEU A 77 -21.08 -0.77 -14.37
CA LEU A 77 -21.21 -0.64 -15.82
C LEU A 77 -20.56 -1.81 -16.55
N ILE A 78 -19.35 -2.22 -16.15
CA ILE A 78 -18.64 -3.33 -16.77
C ILE A 78 -19.39 -4.65 -16.56
N LEU A 79 -19.91 -4.92 -15.36
CA LEU A 79 -20.65 -6.15 -15.09
C LEU A 79 -22.06 -6.15 -15.68
N GLY A 80 -22.68 -4.97 -15.80
CA GLY A 80 -24.05 -4.84 -16.31
C GLY A 80 -24.14 -4.71 -17.83
N LEU A 81 -23.13 -4.13 -18.48
CA LEU A 81 -23.05 -3.96 -19.94
C LEU A 81 -22.11 -4.96 -20.60
N GLY A 82 -21.24 -5.63 -19.82
CA GLY A 82 -20.33 -6.67 -20.29
C GLY A 82 -21.02 -7.97 -20.63
#